data_AF-R4WC98-F1
#
_entry.id   AF-R4WC98-F1
#
_cell.length_a   1.000
_cell.length_b   1.000
_cell.length_c   1.000
_cell.angle_alpha   90.00
_cell.angle_beta   90.00
_cell.angle_gamma   90.00
#
_symmetry.space_group_name_H-M   'P 1'
#
loop_
_entity.id
_entity.type
_entity.pdbx_description
1 polymer ?
#
loop_
_entity_poly.entity_id
_entity_poly.type
_entity_poly.pdbx_seq_one_letter_code
_entity_poly.pdbx_strand_id
1 'polypeptide(L)' 'RRMCPGYTLGMLQVEFFVGSLVRELEWLPEVEGLAVDMTEELDFTTVMKHPLRARIIPRKN' A
#
# COMPACT_ATOMS: atom_id res chain seq x y z
N ARG A 1 -2.79 -25.60 14.28
CA ARG A 1 -3.95 -25.49 13.36
C ARG A 1 -4.62 -24.10 13.45
N ARG A 2 -3.87 -22.99 13.50
CA ARG A 2 -4.41 -21.61 13.50
C ARG A 2 -3.78 -20.82 12.36
N MET A 3 -3.82 -21.39 11.16
CA MET A 3 -3.37 -20.70 9.95
C MET A 3 -4.58 -19.99 9.35
N CYS A 4 -4.39 -18.78 8.83
CA CYS A 4 -5.43 -18.09 8.08
C CYS A 4 -5.84 -18.97 6.89
N PRO A 5 -7.12 -19.37 6.77
CA PRO A 5 -7.57 -20.22 5.65
C PRO A 5 -7.42 -19.50 4.30
N GLY A 6 -7.36 -18.17 4.31
CA GLY A 6 -7.16 -17.34 3.12
C GLY A 6 -5.70 -17.02 2.79
N TYR A 7 -4.71 -17.57 3.50
CA TYR A 7 -3.29 -17.16 3.35
C TYR A 7 -2.81 -17.20 1.90
N THR A 8 -2.95 -18.34 1.23
CA THR A 8 -2.48 -18.52 -0.15
C THR A 8 -3.20 -17.58 -1.12
N LEU A 9 -4.51 -17.41 -0.97
CA LEU A 9 -5.29 -16.51 -1.82
C LEU A 9 -4.90 -15.05 -1.58
N GLY A 10 -4.75 -14.65 -0.32
CA GLY A 10 -4.36 -13.29 0.05
C GLY A 10 -2.99 -12.91 -0.49
N MET A 11 -2.02 -13.83 -0.44
CA MET A 11 -0.69 -13.59 -1.02
C MET A 11 -0.76 -13.35 -2.53
N LEU A 12 -1.51 -14.18 -3.27
CA LEU A 12 -1.71 -13.99 -4.71
C LEU A 12 -2.36 -12.63 -5.03
N GLN A 13 -3.35 -12.21 -4.23
CA GLN A 13 -4.00 -10.91 -4.40
C GLN A 13 -3.03 -9.75 -4.15
N VAL A 14 -2.24 -9.81 -3.09
CA VAL A 14 -1.25 -8.77 -2.75
C VAL A 14 -0.18 -8.67 -3.84
N GLU A 15 0.36 -9.80 -4.30
CA GLU A 15 1.37 -9.85 -5.37
C GLU A 15 0.85 -9.22 -6.67
N PHE A 16 -0.34 -9.61 -7.10
CA PHE A 16 -0.94 -9.06 -8.32
C PHE A 16 -1.26 -7.57 -8.18
N PHE A 17 -1.84 -7.16 -7.06
CA PHE A 17 -2.27 -5.78 -6.84
C PHE A 17 -1.08 -4.83 -6.74
N VAL A 18 -0.12 -5.13 -5.87
CA VAL A 18 1.10 -4.30 -5.71
C VAL A 18 1.91 -4.30 -7.01
N GLY A 19 2.06 -5.45 -7.66
CA GLY A 19 2.77 -5.57 -8.94
C GLY A 19 2.16 -4.69 -10.03
N SER A 20 0.83 -4.68 -10.14
CA SER A 20 0.11 -3.83 -11.11
C SER A 20 0.26 -2.35 -10.77
N LEU A 21 0.11 -1.98 -9.49
CA LEU A 21 0.22 -0.59 -9.04
C LEU A 21 1.61 0.02 -9.31
N VAL A 22 2.70 -0.71 -9.05
CA VAL A 22 4.06 -0.18 -9.27
C VAL A 22 4.49 -0.23 -10.74
N ARG A 23 3.91 -1.15 -11.52
CA ARG A 23 4.17 -1.27 -12.95
C ARG A 23 3.52 -0.15 -13.74
N GLU A 24 2.24 0.12 -13.47
CA GLU A 24 1.41 0.99 -14.31
C GLU A 24 1.35 2.44 -13.83
N LEU A 25 1.70 2.70 -12.55
CA LEU A 25 1.51 4.00 -11.93
C LEU A 25 2.82 4.56 -11.37
N GLU A 26 2.97 5.87 -11.49
CA GLU A 26 3.98 6.64 -10.78
C GLU A 26 3.33 7.27 -9.54
N TRP A 27 4.00 7.11 -8.40
CA TRP A 27 3.55 7.59 -7.10
C TRP A 27 4.33 8.84 -6.71
N LEU A 28 3.62 9.96 -6.63
CA LEU A 28 4.17 11.26 -6.30
C LEU A 28 3.69 11.69 -4.90
N PRO A 29 4.49 12.49 -4.17
CA PRO A 29 4.05 13.03 -2.89
C PRO A 29 2.81 13.92 -3.08
N GLU A 30 1.95 14.01 -2.06
CA GLU A 30 0.84 14.97 -2.08
C GLU A 30 1.36 16.42 -2.16
N VAL A 31 2.44 16.71 -1.43
CA VAL A 31 3.15 17.98 -1.41
C VAL A 31 4.65 17.72 -1.52
N GLU A 32 5.34 18.41 -2.43
CA GLU A 32 6.78 18.29 -2.60
C GLU A 32 7.54 18.54 -1.28
N GLY A 33 8.46 17.63 -0.95
CA GLY A 33 9.27 17.70 0.27
C GLY A 33 8.56 17.26 1.57
N LEU A 34 7.28 16.91 1.53
CA LEU A 34 6.58 16.36 2.70
C LEU A 34 6.95 14.88 2.89
N ALA A 35 7.52 14.54 4.03
CA ALA A 35 7.80 13.16 4.40
C ALA A 35 6.51 12.40 4.74
N VAL A 36 6.46 11.13 4.38
CA VAL A 36 5.37 10.23 4.77
C VAL A 36 5.48 9.95 6.27
N ASP A 37 4.38 10.14 6.99
CA ASP A 37 4.31 9.75 8.39
C ASP A 37 4.13 8.23 8.50
N MET A 38 5.11 7.57 9.08
CA MET A 38 5.14 6.12 9.29
C MET A 38 4.69 5.72 10.71
N THR A 39 4.12 6.63 11.48
CA THR A 39 3.58 6.31 12.81
C THR A 39 2.38 5.37 12.68
N GLU A 40 2.38 4.34 13.51
CA GLU A 40 1.38 3.28 13.50
C GLU A 40 0.42 3.42 14.68
N GLU A 41 -0.80 2.91 14.51
CA GLU A 41 -1.73 2.68 15.60
C GLU A 41 -2.37 1.29 15.48
N LEU A 42 -2.74 0.71 16.62
CA LEU A 42 -3.38 -0.60 16.68
C LEU A 42 -4.90 -0.43 16.72
N ASP A 43 -5.57 -0.99 15.71
CA ASP A 43 -7.02 -1.25 15.73
C ASP A 43 -7.23 -2.78 15.80
N PHE A 44 -8.06 -3.36 14.92
CA PHE A 44 -8.09 -4.81 14.73
C PHE A 44 -6.80 -5.35 14.09
N THR A 45 -6.15 -4.53 13.26
CA THR A 45 -4.81 -4.74 12.69
C THR A 45 -3.97 -3.48 12.90
N THR A 46 -2.65 -3.58 12.75
CA THR A 46 -1.78 -2.40 12.71
C THR A 46 -2.10 -1.56 11.45
N VAL A 47 -2.39 -0.27 11.63
CA VAL A 47 -2.69 0.68 10.57
C VAL A 47 -1.82 1.93 10.67
N MET A 48 -1.76 2.73 9.60
CA MET A 48 -1.10 4.04 9.65
C MET A 48 -1.97 5.03 10.44
N LYS A 49 -1.38 5.69 11.44
CA LYS A 49 -2.07 6.69 12.26
C LYS A 49 -2.55 7.88 11.42
N HIS A 50 -1.77 8.26 10.42
CA HIS A 50 -2.17 9.23 9.42
C HIS A 50 -2.14 8.54 8.05
N PRO A 51 -3.30 8.38 7.37
CA PRO A 51 -3.37 7.68 6.10
C PRO A 51 -2.42 8.26 5.05
N LEU A 52 -1.80 7.39 4.25
CA LEU A 52 -1.00 7.81 3.11
C LEU A 52 -1.83 8.65 2.14
N ARG A 53 -1.32 9.84 1.81
CA ARG A 53 -1.86 10.70 0.75
C ARG A 53 -0.80 10.83 -0.34
N ALA A 54 -1.17 10.43 -1.55
CA ALA A 54 -0.28 10.43 -2.70
C ALA A 54 -1.04 10.91 -3.94
N ARG A 55 -0.31 11.53 -4.86
CA ARG A 55 -0.78 11.75 -6.21
C ARG A 55 -0.33 10.59 -7.08
N ILE A 56 -1.24 10.06 -7.87
CA ILE A 56 -0.95 8.91 -8.72
C ILE A 56 -1.22 9.30 -10.16
N ILE A 57 -0.25 9.04 -11.03
CA ILE A 57 -0.36 9.29 -12.48
C ILE A 57 0.01 8.03 -13.26
N PRO A 58 -0.53 7.85 -14.49
CA PRO A 58 -0.08 6.76 -15.35
C PRO A 58 1.41 6.87 -15.64
N ARG A 59 2.15 5.78 -15.48
CA ARG A 59 3.56 5.71 -15.80
C ARG A 59 3.73 5.76 -17.32
N LYS A 60 4.56 6.68 -17.81
CA LYS A 60 4.93 6.71 -19.23
C LYS A 60 5.94 5.60 -19.48
N ASN A 61 5.60 4.69 -20.39
CA ASN A 61 6.56 3.70 -20.91
C ASN A 61 7.59 4.37 -21.82
#